data_AF-D7CW75-F1
#
_entry.id   AF-D7CW75-F1
#
_cell.length_a   1.000
_cell.length_b   1.000
_cell.length_c   1.000
_cell.angle_alpha   90.00
_cell.angle_beta   90.00
_cell.angle_gamma   90.00
#
_symmetry.space_group_name_H-M   'P 1'
#
loop_
_entity.id
_entity.type
_entity.pdbx_description
1 polymer ?
#
loop_
_entity_poly.entity_id
_entity_poly.type
_entity_poly.pdbx_seq_one_letter_code
_entity_poly.pdbx_strand_id
1 'polypeptide(L)'
;MSLRLPDTVQLPRVEILAPVLGQLTFGALAGFAAGYALKKVGKLAAIALGIFFILLQLLAYFGFVEVNWLQIQRHVDPLLQPDALEGLWRNLLALLTLNLPFAAAFVPGFVVGLQRG
;
A
#
# COMPACT_ATOMS: atom_id res chain seq x y z
N MET A 1 10.15 50.21 27.82
CA MET A 1 9.70 50.18 26.41
C MET A 1 9.24 48.76 26.11
N SER A 2 7.98 48.43 26.43
CA SER A 2 7.42 47.09 26.19
C SER A 2 7.09 46.95 24.70
N LEU A 3 7.85 46.13 23.99
CA LEU A 3 7.55 45.74 22.61
C LEU A 3 6.20 45.00 22.58
N ARG A 4 5.12 45.75 22.35
CA ARG A 4 3.83 45.19 21.95
C ARG A 4 4.02 44.63 20.54
N LEU A 5 4.06 43.31 20.44
CA LEU A 5 3.99 42.61 19.15
C LEU A 5 2.66 43.00 18.47
N PRO A 6 2.66 43.30 17.17
CA PRO A 6 1.44 43.62 16.43
C PRO A 6 0.52 42.40 16.36
N ASP A 7 -0.79 42.61 16.59
CA ASP A 7 -1.85 41.58 16.58
C ASP A 7 -2.13 40.96 15.19
N THR A 8 -1.18 41.05 14.26
CA THR A 8 -1.29 40.57 12.87
C THR A 8 -0.83 39.12 12.70
N VAL A 9 -0.24 38.50 13.72
CA VAL A 9 0.11 37.08 13.71
C VAL A 9 -1.03 36.28 14.36
N GLN A 10 -2.08 36.01 13.57
CA GLN A 10 -3.10 35.03 13.93
C GLN A 10 -2.49 33.62 13.87
N LEU A 11 -1.92 33.16 14.98
CA LEU A 11 -1.47 31.77 15.06
C LEU A 11 -2.68 30.84 14.93
N PRO A 12 -2.61 29.77 14.11
CA PRO A 12 -3.68 28.78 14.06
C PRO A 12 -3.93 28.26 15.47
N ARG A 13 -5.18 28.38 15.93
CA ARG A 13 -5.55 28.06 17.31
C ARG A 13 -5.22 26.59 17.58
N VAL A 14 -4.60 26.31 18.72
CA VAL A 14 -4.13 24.96 19.11
C VAL A 14 -5.23 23.89 19.01
N GLU A 15 -6.48 24.32 19.18
CA GLU A 15 -7.72 23.55 19.00
C GLU A 15 -7.86 22.92 17.60
N ILE A 16 -7.29 23.53 16.56
CA ILE A 16 -7.32 23.04 15.17
C ILE A 16 -6.10 22.15 14.87
N LEU A 17 -4.97 22.39 15.54
CA LEU A 17 -3.71 21.68 15.29
C LEU A 17 -3.67 20.29 15.93
N ALA A 18 -4.18 20.16 17.15
CA ALA A 18 -4.21 18.89 17.88
C ALA A 18 -4.88 17.73 17.11
N PRO A 19 -6.09 17.89 16.52
CA PRO A 19 -6.73 16.80 15.77
C PRO A 19 -6.00 16.47 14.47
N VAL A 20 -5.47 17.47 13.76
CA VAL A 20 -4.71 17.27 12.52
C VAL A 20 -3.40 16.53 12.78
N LEU A 21 -2.66 16.92 13.83
CA LEU A 21 -1.44 16.23 14.23
C LEU A 21 -1.70 14.78 14.62
N GLY A 22 -2.77 14.51 15.38
CA GLY A 22 -3.17 13.15 15.74
C GLY A 22 -3.44 12.27 14.51
N GLN A 23 -4.18 12.80 13.52
CA GLN A 23 -4.46 12.09 12.27
C GLN A 23 -3.19 11.85 11.43
N LEU A 24 -2.27 12.81 11.38
CA LEU A 24 -1.00 12.67 10.68
C LEU A 24 -0.13 11.57 11.32
N THR A 25 0.06 11.59 12.64
CA THR A 25 0.86 10.57 13.33
C THR A 25 0.25 9.18 13.19
N PHE A 26 -1.07 9.07 13.37
CA PHE A 26 -1.77 7.79 13.19
C PHE A 26 -1.65 7.29 11.75
N GLY A 27 -1.86 8.16 10.75
CA GLY A 27 -1.69 7.85 9.33
C GLY A 27 -0.29 7.34 9.01
N ALA A 28 0.75 8.01 9.49
CA ALA A 28 2.14 7.59 9.28
C ALA A 28 2.44 6.21 9.88
N LEU A 29 1.99 5.94 11.12
CA LEU A 29 2.21 4.66 11.79
C LEU A 29 1.41 3.53 11.12
N ALA A 30 0.14 3.78 10.78
CA ALA A 30 -0.70 2.83 10.06
C ALA A 30 -0.09 2.51 8.68
N GLY A 31 0.38 3.53 7.96
CA GLY A 31 1.11 3.38 6.71
C GLY A 31 2.33 2.50 6.88
N PHE A 32 3.20 2.83 7.83
CA PHE A 32 4.42 2.06 8.11
C PHE A 32 4.12 0.59 8.42
N ALA A 33 3.17 0.32 9.31
CA ALA A 33 2.79 -1.03 9.67
C ALA A 33 2.23 -1.81 8.47
N ALA A 34 1.34 -1.18 7.68
CA ALA A 34 0.77 -1.79 6.48
C ALA A 34 1.85 -2.11 5.43
N GLY A 35 2.75 -1.18 5.15
CA GLY A 35 3.86 -1.38 4.20
C GLY A 35 4.81 -2.48 4.64
N TYR A 36 5.17 -2.51 5.93
CA TYR A 36 6.05 -3.53 6.49
C TYR A 36 5.42 -4.93 6.39
N ALA A 37 4.15 -5.05 6.78
CA ALA A 37 3.40 -6.31 6.69
C ALA A 37 3.29 -6.79 5.24
N LEU A 38 2.94 -5.89 4.31
CA LEU A 38 2.83 -6.21 2.89
C LEU A 38 4.14 -6.75 2.34
N LYS A 39 5.28 -6.18 2.71
CA LYS A 39 6.59 -6.66 2.25
C LYS A 39 6.92 -8.06 2.77
N LYS A 40 6.63 -8.35 4.05
CA LYS A 40 6.86 -9.67 4.64
C LYS A 40 5.98 -10.74 4.00
N VAL A 41 4.68 -10.47 3.88
CA VAL A 41 3.73 -11.38 3.24
C VAL A 41 4.08 -11.56 1.77
N GLY A 42 4.42 -10.49 1.06
CA GLY A 42 4.82 -10.53 -0.34
C GLY A 42 6.09 -11.37 -0.57
N LYS A 43 7.10 -11.27 0.31
CA LYS A 43 8.29 -12.13 0.26
C LYS A 43 7.92 -13.61 0.41
N LEU A 44 7.09 -13.94 1.40
CA LEU A 44 6.66 -15.32 1.65
C LEU A 44 5.84 -15.86 0.46
N ALA A 45 4.90 -15.06 -0.05
CA ALA A 45 4.10 -15.41 -1.21
C ALA A 45 4.97 -15.63 -2.46
N ALA A 46 5.96 -14.76 -2.71
CA ALA A 46 6.88 -14.91 -3.83
C ALA A 46 7.72 -16.20 -3.73
N ILE A 47 8.22 -16.53 -2.53
CA ILE A 47 8.95 -17.79 -2.30
C ILE A 47 8.03 -18.99 -2.54
N ALA A 48 6.82 -18.96 -1.98
CA ALA A 48 5.85 -20.05 -2.15
C ALA A 48 5.48 -20.26 -3.63
N LEU A 49 5.23 -19.18 -4.37
CA LEU A 49 4.96 -19.23 -5.81
C LEU A 49 6.16 -19.77 -6.60
N GLY A 50 7.39 -19.38 -6.25
CA GLY A 50 8.59 -19.89 -6.88
C GLY A 50 8.79 -21.40 -6.65
N ILE A 51 8.62 -21.86 -5.41
CA ILE A 51 8.68 -23.29 -5.07
C ILE A 51 7.58 -24.06 -5.81
N PHE A 52 6.36 -23.53 -5.79
CA PHE A 52 5.24 -24.13 -6.51
C PHE A 52 5.50 -24.24 -8.01
N PHE A 53 6.08 -23.21 -8.62
CA PHE A 53 6.47 -23.23 -10.03
C PHE A 53 7.53 -24.29 -10.34
N ILE A 54 8.58 -24.39 -9.51
CA ILE A 54 9.61 -25.43 -9.66
C ILE A 54 9.00 -26.82 -9.55
N LEU A 55 8.10 -27.04 -8.58
CA LEU A 55 7.40 -28.31 -8.40
C LEU A 55 6.58 -28.67 -9.65
N LEU A 56 5.79 -27.72 -10.18
CA LEU A 56 5.04 -27.93 -11.43
C LEU A 56 5.96 -28.29 -12.59
N GLN A 57 7.10 -27.62 -12.71
CA GLN A 57 8.06 -27.88 -13.80
C GLN A 57 8.68 -29.28 -13.69
N LEU A 58 8.96 -29.76 -12.48
CA LEU A 58 9.44 -31.13 -12.25
C LEU A 58 8.37 -32.16 -12.59
N LEU A 59 7.13 -31.96 -12.12
CA LEU A 59 6.01 -32.85 -12.44
C LEU A 59 5.77 -32.92 -13.96
N ALA A 60 5.87 -31.78 -14.65
CA ALA A 60 5.76 -31.74 -16.10
C ALA A 60 6.93 -32.46 -16.79
N TYR A 61 8.17 -32.28 -16.31
CA TYR A 61 9.34 -32.94 -16.85
C TYR A 61 9.25 -34.48 -16.78
N PHE A 62 8.75 -35.02 -15.66
CA PHE A 62 8.53 -36.46 -15.50
C PHE A 62 7.25 -36.98 -16.20
N GLY A 63 6.47 -36.10 -16.82
CA GLY A 63 5.24 -36.46 -17.53
C GLY A 63 4.02 -36.72 -16.63
N PHE A 64 4.05 -36.31 -15.36
CA PHE A 64 2.92 -36.45 -14.44
C PHE A 64 1.80 -35.42 -14.67
N VAL A 65 2.15 -34.24 -15.19
CA VAL A 65 1.21 -33.12 -15.39
C VAL A 65 1.47 -32.45 -16.75
N GLU A 66 0.40 -32.10 -17.46
CA GLU A 66 0.45 -31.28 -18.67
C GLU A 66 -0.08 -29.87 -18.35
N VAL A 67 0.68 -28.82 -18.71
CA VAL A 67 0.32 -27.43 -18.39
C VAL A 67 -0.43 -26.81 -19.56
N ASN A 68 -1.73 -26.55 -19.38
CA ASN A 68 -2.54 -25.85 -20.38
C ASN A 68 -2.41 -24.32 -20.25
N TRP A 69 -1.45 -23.76 -20.99
CA TRP A 69 -1.18 -22.33 -21.00
C TRP A 69 -2.36 -21.48 -21.50
N LEU A 70 -3.15 -21.99 -22.44
CA LEU A 70 -4.31 -21.27 -22.98
C LEU A 70 -5.40 -21.08 -21.92
N GLN A 71 -5.65 -22.12 -21.11
CA GLN A 71 -6.61 -22.03 -20.02
C GLN A 71 -6.12 -21.09 -18.91
N ILE A 72 -4.84 -21.15 -18.57
CA ILE A 72 -4.22 -20.22 -17.60
C ILE A 72 -4.40 -18.77 -18.08
N GLN A 73 -4.03 -18.49 -19.32
CA GLN A 73 -4.11 -17.15 -19.90
C GLN A 73 -5.55 -16.60 -19.84
N ARG A 74 -6.56 -17.40 -20.19
CA ARG A 74 -7.98 -16.99 -20.13
C ARG A 74 -8.45 -16.57 -18.72
N HIS A 75 -7.85 -17.13 -17.66
CA HIS A 75 -8.22 -16.80 -16.28
C HIS A 75 -7.37 -15.66 -15.71
N VAL A 76 -6.11 -15.54 -16.15
CA VAL A 76 -5.17 -14.55 -15.63
C VAL A 76 -5.29 -13.22 -16.36
N ASP A 77 -5.50 -13.22 -17.69
CA ASP A 77 -5.55 -12.00 -18.49
C ASP A 77 -6.58 -10.98 -17.97
N PRO A 78 -7.83 -11.35 -17.61
CA PRO A 78 -8.79 -10.39 -17.07
C PRO A 78 -8.35 -9.75 -15.76
N LEU A 79 -7.55 -10.44 -14.95
CA LEU A 79 -7.04 -9.93 -13.67
C LEU A 79 -5.89 -8.93 -13.88
N LEU A 80 -5.17 -9.05 -14.99
CA LEU A 80 -4.05 -8.18 -15.36
C LEU A 80 -4.45 -7.04 -16.29
N GLN A 81 -5.71 -6.99 -16.72
CA GLN A 81 -6.21 -5.92 -17.58
C GLN A 81 -6.06 -4.55 -16.89
N PRO A 82 -5.65 -3.52 -17.64
CA PRO A 82 -5.52 -2.16 -17.11
C PRO A 82 -6.76 -1.68 -16.37
N ASP A 83 -7.96 -1.97 -16.90
CA ASP A 83 -9.23 -1.57 -16.29
C ASP A 83 -9.44 -2.17 -14.89
N ALA A 84 -9.06 -3.44 -14.69
CA ALA A 84 -9.15 -4.11 -13.40
C ALA A 84 -8.17 -3.48 -12.39
N LEU A 85 -6.93 -3.23 -12.83
CA LEU A 85 -5.90 -2.60 -12.01
C LEU A 85 -6.26 -1.16 -11.65
N GLU A 86 -6.78 -0.40 -12.61
CA GLU A 86 -7.27 0.96 -12.41
C GLU A 86 -8.46 0.98 -11.46
N GLY A 87 -9.38 0.03 -11.54
CA GLY A 87 -10.50 -0.10 -10.61
C GLY A 87 -10.03 -0.31 -9.17
N LEU A 88 -9.08 -1.23 -8.96
CA LEU A 88 -8.46 -1.45 -7.64
C LEU A 88 -7.75 -0.19 -7.13
N TRP A 89 -7.00 0.48 -8.00
CA TRP A 89 -6.29 1.72 -7.66
C TRP A 89 -7.25 2.86 -7.30
N ARG A 90 -8.33 3.04 -8.07
CA ARG A 90 -9.38 4.02 -7.80
C ARG A 90 -10.05 3.77 -6.45
N ASN A 91 -10.36 2.52 -6.12
CA ASN A 91 -10.95 2.17 -4.83
C ASN A 91 -9.98 2.48 -3.67
N LEU A 92 -8.70 2.14 -3.81
CA LEU A 92 -7.68 2.48 -2.82
C LEU A 92 -7.53 3.99 -2.66
N LEU A 93 -7.46 4.73 -3.77
CA LEU A 93 -7.39 6.19 -3.75
C LEU A 93 -8.64 6.81 -3.11
N ALA A 94 -9.84 6.29 -3.38
CA ALA A 94 -11.08 6.76 -2.77
C ALA A 94 -11.09 6.57 -1.24
N LEU A 95 -10.53 5.47 -0.75
CA LEU A 95 -10.37 5.22 0.70
C LEU A 95 -9.34 6.17 1.33
N LEU A 96 -8.26 6.46 0.62
CA LEU A 96 -7.21 7.37 1.10
C LEU A 96 -7.70 8.83 1.08
N THR A 97 -8.32 9.30 -0.01
CA THR A 97 -8.77 10.69 -0.16
C THR A 97 -9.95 11.06 0.75
N LEU A 98 -10.62 10.09 1.37
CA LEU A 98 -11.66 10.31 2.39
C LEU A 98 -11.16 11.15 3.57
N ASN A 99 -9.84 11.12 3.87
CA ASN A 99 -9.18 12.01 4.82
C ASN A 99 -7.82 12.45 4.28
N LEU A 100 -7.79 13.61 3.59
CA LEU A 100 -6.57 14.17 3.02
C LEU A 100 -5.39 14.26 4.01
N PRO A 101 -5.56 14.73 5.28
CA PRO A 101 -4.47 14.73 6.25
C PRO A 101 -3.93 13.32 6.53
N PHE A 102 -4.81 12.35 6.70
CA PHE A 102 -4.43 10.95 6.90
C PHE A 102 -3.66 10.38 5.69
N ALA A 103 -4.16 10.58 4.46
CA ALA A 103 -3.51 10.11 3.24
C ALA A 103 -2.09 10.69 3.08
N ALA A 104 -1.95 11.99 3.33
CA ALA A 104 -0.68 12.69 3.21
C ALA A 104 0.40 12.10 4.12
N ALA A 105 0.03 11.64 5.32
CA ALA A 105 0.97 10.97 6.23
C ALA A 105 1.09 9.47 5.98
N PHE A 106 0.02 8.81 5.53
CA PHE A 106 -0.02 7.37 5.29
C PHE A 106 0.94 6.95 4.17
N VAL A 107 0.92 7.63 3.02
CA VAL A 107 1.74 7.27 1.85
C VAL A 107 3.24 7.23 2.17
N PRO A 108 3.87 8.28 2.74
CA PRO A 108 5.29 8.22 3.07
C PRO A 108 5.57 7.18 4.16
N GLY A 109 4.70 7.03 5.16
CA GLY A 109 4.81 5.96 6.16
C GLY A 109 4.81 4.57 5.52
N PHE A 110 3.89 4.33 4.59
CA PHE A 110 3.74 3.09 3.84
C PHE A 110 4.97 2.77 2.99
N VAL A 111 5.47 3.73 2.22
CA VAL A 111 6.69 3.54 1.42
C VAL A 111 7.88 3.18 2.31
N VAL A 112 8.06 3.88 3.43
CA VAL A 112 9.14 3.59 4.38
C VAL A 112 8.96 2.21 5.03
N GLY A 113 7.73 1.84 5.39
CA GLY A 113 7.40 0.52 5.91
C GLY A 113 7.75 -0.59 4.91
N LEU A 114 7.35 -0.40 3.66
CA LEU A 114 7.62 -1.33 2.55
C LEU A 114 9.12 -1.49 2.28
N GLN A 115 9.90 -0.41 2.41
CA GLN A 115 11.37 -0.46 2.29
C GLN A 115 12.03 -1.21 3.45
N ARG A 116 11.47 -1.14 4.66
CA ARG A 116 12.05 -1.75 5.88
C ARG A 116 11.57 -3.16 6.19
N GLY A 117 10.47 -3.63 5.59
CA GLY A 117 10.02 -5.03 5.70
C GLY A 117 10.90 -6.03 4.95
#